data_AF-A0AAD9K7S4-F1
#
_entry.id   AF-A0AAD9K7S4-F1
#
_cell.length_a   1.000
_cell.length_b   1.000
_cell.length_c   1.000
_cell.angle_alpha   90.00
_cell.angle_beta   90.00
_cell.angle_gamma   90.00
#
_symmetry.space_group_name_H-M   'P 1'
#
loop_
_entity.id
_entity.type
_entity.pdbx_description
1 polymer ?
#
loop_
_entity_poly.entity_id
_entity_poly.type
_entity_poly.pdbx_seq_one_letter_code
_entity_poly.pdbx_strand_id
1 'polypeptide(L)'
;MESGDELSLETTVPTDLSGSLDELTSPDEKKHKIGRHLYERKQLLHDIQVLKIELSQKSLMLDNMKVEHMRTVEELDEKLNDAVYEKRQLQARLESQLKIQQDDARRRTERIQKELDTILKRQHQLEKTNEILQERAADIRKDLKNLELTENQYHELKLKEEDDLAIKDYVGIKLYEAVRPWKIENGGLKTRCKSLSDDLHNCKRALEKYQDELESLTCQHKDLESKYQRLSLTYAECKAEVQHGHYKIENFDKIKEERDEFDRELTDLKKQFAYLDATHEMITKERDNLSAEVVSLKQKVSLLEKDKDFFSKQVSDLQNKLLYNEDKVIQLGEQLERAKASREELYDKYVASRGLHEARNMALAERDRAQAGERDANAKSDQILQE
;
A
#
# COMPACT_ATOMS: atom_id res chain seq x y z
N MET A 1 35.51 -81.16 -96.95
CA MET A 1 34.60 -81.45 -95.83
C MET A 1 33.42 -82.17 -96.47
N GLU A 2 33.52 -83.48 -96.72
CA GLU A 2 33.51 -84.59 -95.73
C GLU A 2 32.06 -84.95 -95.34
N SER A 3 31.64 -86.22 -95.31
CA SER A 3 32.30 -87.47 -95.74
C SER A 3 31.25 -88.58 -95.98
N GLY A 4 31.59 -89.53 -96.86
CA GLY A 4 31.00 -90.88 -96.90
C GLY A 4 29.53 -91.03 -97.33
N ASP A 5 29.04 -92.23 -97.59
CA ASP A 5 29.73 -93.50 -97.91
C ASP A 5 28.75 -94.45 -98.63
N GLU A 6 29.29 -95.42 -99.38
CA GLU A 6 28.83 -96.82 -99.63
C GLU A 6 27.31 -97.17 -99.81
N LEU A 7 26.90 -98.18 -100.59
CA LEU A 7 27.62 -99.24 -101.31
C LEU A 7 26.88 -99.64 -102.60
N SER A 8 27.60 -100.23 -103.55
CA SER A 8 27.09 -100.82 -104.81
C SER A 8 26.38 -102.17 -104.61
N LEU A 9 25.52 -102.56 -105.58
CA LEU A 9 25.66 -103.84 -106.30
C LEU A 9 24.68 -103.98 -107.48
N GLU A 10 25.19 -103.82 -108.71
CA GLU A 10 24.64 -104.47 -109.91
C GLU A 10 25.44 -105.75 -110.18
N THR A 11 24.81 -106.82 -110.70
CA THR A 11 25.52 -107.85 -111.48
C THR A 11 24.60 -108.50 -112.50
N THR A 12 25.15 -108.84 -113.67
CA THR A 12 24.45 -109.17 -114.92
C THR A 12 23.98 -110.63 -115.06
N VAL A 13 22.91 -110.81 -115.83
CA VAL A 13 22.51 -112.02 -116.59
C VAL A 13 23.41 -112.23 -117.83
N PRO A 14 23.23 -113.24 -118.74
CA PRO A 14 22.61 -114.59 -118.69
C PRO A 14 23.52 -115.68 -119.37
N THR A 15 22.91 -116.80 -119.84
CA THR A 15 23.22 -117.54 -121.10
C THR A 15 23.86 -118.96 -121.03
N ASP A 16 22.99 -119.98 -120.94
CA ASP A 16 22.59 -120.94 -122.01
C ASP A 16 23.59 -121.83 -122.82
N LEU A 17 23.03 -122.92 -123.37
CA LEU A 17 23.43 -123.79 -124.52
C LEU A 17 24.50 -124.92 -124.43
N SER A 18 23.97 -126.15 -124.46
CA SER A 18 24.30 -127.30 -125.35
C SER A 18 25.68 -128.01 -125.34
N GLY A 19 25.63 -129.34 -125.10
CA GLY A 19 26.16 -130.35 -126.05
C GLY A 19 27.38 -131.21 -125.66
N SER A 20 27.22 -132.55 -125.65
CA SER A 20 28.30 -133.53 -125.92
C SER A 20 27.76 -134.91 -126.36
N LEU A 21 28.58 -135.61 -127.14
CA LEU A 21 28.53 -137.04 -127.53
C LEU A 21 29.41 -137.84 -126.52
N ASP A 22 29.63 -139.17 -126.54
CA ASP A 22 29.28 -140.29 -127.45
C ASP A 22 29.33 -141.65 -126.69
N GLU A 23 29.21 -142.77 -127.43
CA GLU A 23 29.43 -144.19 -127.08
C GLU A 23 28.30 -144.93 -126.31
N LEU A 24 28.07 -146.25 -126.40
CA LEU A 24 28.33 -147.35 -127.38
C LEU A 24 27.36 -148.53 -126.97
N THR A 25 27.17 -149.69 -127.61
CA THR A 25 27.80 -150.40 -128.75
C THR A 25 26.79 -151.34 -129.45
N SER A 26 26.89 -151.50 -130.78
CA SER A 26 26.64 -152.80 -131.49
C SER A 26 25.17 -153.35 -131.54
N PRO A 27 24.83 -154.41 -132.32
CA PRO A 27 23.70 -154.28 -133.26
C PRO A 27 22.58 -155.36 -133.20
N ASP A 28 21.57 -155.10 -134.05
CA ASP A 28 20.76 -156.04 -134.84
C ASP A 28 19.30 -156.46 -134.52
N GLU A 29 18.57 -156.68 -135.63
CA GLU A 29 17.34 -157.47 -135.87
C GLU A 29 16.01 -157.21 -135.12
N LYS A 30 15.66 -155.93 -134.99
CA LYS A 30 14.45 -155.29 -135.60
C LYS A 30 13.00 -155.87 -135.51
N LYS A 31 12.67 -157.11 -135.13
CA LYS A 31 11.32 -157.70 -135.43
C LYS A 31 10.32 -158.04 -134.32
N HIS A 32 10.66 -158.02 -133.01
CA HIS A 32 9.74 -158.53 -131.96
C HIS A 32 9.42 -157.59 -130.76
N LYS A 33 10.04 -156.40 -130.62
CA LYS A 33 9.94 -155.59 -129.37
C LYS A 33 8.71 -154.67 -129.22
N ILE A 34 7.88 -154.50 -130.26
CA ILE A 34 6.90 -153.38 -130.36
C ILE A 34 5.87 -153.33 -129.21
N GLY A 35 5.44 -154.46 -128.67
CA GLY A 35 4.33 -154.50 -127.70
C GLY A 35 4.60 -153.87 -126.32
N ARG A 36 5.85 -153.86 -125.84
CA ARG A 36 6.13 -153.47 -124.43
C ARG A 36 6.07 -151.96 -124.18
N HIS A 37 6.50 -151.16 -125.15
CA HIS A 37 6.56 -149.69 -125.07
C HIS A 37 5.19 -148.99 -124.93
N LEU A 38 4.07 -149.69 -125.15
CA LEU A 38 2.73 -149.10 -125.06
C LEU A 38 2.24 -148.86 -123.62
N TYR A 39 2.75 -149.63 -122.63
CA TYR A 39 2.26 -149.52 -121.25
C TYR A 39 2.99 -148.43 -120.46
N GLU A 40 4.33 -148.41 -120.49
CA GLU A 40 5.17 -147.37 -119.89
C GLU A 40 4.76 -145.96 -120.36
N ARG A 41 4.46 -145.85 -121.67
CA ARG A 41 3.97 -144.61 -122.30
C ARG A 41 2.64 -144.10 -121.71
N LYS A 42 1.78 -144.97 -121.18
CA LYS A 42 0.53 -144.55 -120.51
C LYS A 42 0.76 -144.07 -119.09
N GLN A 43 1.66 -144.71 -118.33
CA GLN A 43 1.97 -144.30 -116.95
C GLN A 43 2.63 -142.92 -116.94
N LEU A 44 3.69 -142.74 -117.75
CA LEU A 44 4.38 -141.46 -117.89
C LEU A 44 3.44 -140.32 -118.34
N LEU A 45 2.43 -140.60 -119.16
CA LEU A 45 1.42 -139.61 -119.55
C LEU A 45 0.54 -139.13 -118.37
N HIS A 46 0.29 -139.97 -117.37
CA HIS A 46 -0.46 -139.58 -116.18
C HIS A 46 0.40 -138.77 -115.21
N ASP A 47 1.64 -139.19 -114.95
CA ASP A 47 2.57 -138.48 -114.08
C ASP A 47 2.87 -137.07 -114.64
N ILE A 48 3.01 -136.94 -115.98
CA ILE A 48 3.10 -135.66 -116.69
C ILE A 48 1.82 -134.81 -116.54
N GLN A 49 0.64 -135.41 -116.42
CA GLN A 49 -0.60 -134.66 -116.15
C GLN A 49 -0.65 -134.13 -114.71
N VAL A 50 -0.29 -134.94 -113.71
CA VAL A 50 -0.26 -134.49 -112.31
C VAL A 50 0.75 -133.38 -112.11
N LEU A 51 1.99 -133.56 -112.61
CA LEU A 51 3.03 -132.53 -112.56
C LEU A 51 2.63 -131.24 -113.31
N LYS A 52 1.86 -131.34 -114.41
CA LYS A 52 1.30 -130.16 -115.08
C LYS A 52 0.27 -129.42 -114.21
N ILE A 53 -0.55 -130.13 -113.44
CA ILE A 53 -1.54 -129.52 -112.54
C ILE A 53 -0.83 -128.84 -111.36
N GLU A 54 0.14 -129.50 -110.72
CA GLU A 54 0.92 -128.89 -109.64
C GLU A 54 1.73 -127.67 -110.12
N LEU A 55 2.35 -127.77 -111.30
CA LEU A 55 3.05 -126.66 -111.93
C LEU A 55 2.11 -125.49 -112.23
N SER A 56 0.91 -125.75 -112.75
CA SER A 56 -0.07 -124.69 -113.02
C SER A 56 -0.61 -124.05 -111.73
N GLN A 57 -0.81 -124.84 -110.66
CA GLN A 57 -1.22 -124.32 -109.35
C GLN A 57 -0.12 -123.46 -108.71
N LYS A 58 1.16 -123.88 -108.77
CA LYS A 58 2.27 -123.07 -108.25
C LYS A 58 2.55 -121.85 -109.11
N SER A 59 2.38 -121.91 -110.43
CA SER A 59 2.40 -120.71 -111.29
C SER A 59 1.31 -119.73 -110.86
N LEU A 60 0.05 -120.19 -110.78
CA LEU A 60 -1.08 -119.35 -110.36
C LEU A 60 -0.86 -118.71 -108.98
N MET A 61 -0.26 -119.44 -108.03
CA MET A 61 0.06 -118.90 -106.71
C MET A 61 1.19 -117.85 -106.75
N LEU A 62 2.23 -118.07 -107.54
CA LEU A 62 3.30 -117.09 -107.77
C LEU A 62 2.79 -115.85 -108.51
N ASP A 63 1.95 -116.03 -109.51
CA ASP A 63 1.32 -114.94 -110.28
C ASP A 63 0.38 -114.12 -109.38
N ASN A 64 -0.43 -114.75 -108.52
CA ASN A 64 -1.24 -114.06 -107.52
C ASN A 64 -0.38 -113.27 -106.51
N MET A 65 0.64 -113.88 -105.90
CA MET A 65 1.53 -113.17 -104.97
C MET A 65 2.29 -112.03 -105.65
N LYS A 66 2.65 -112.19 -106.93
CA LYS A 66 3.29 -111.14 -107.73
C LYS A 66 2.34 -109.97 -107.99
N VAL A 67 1.06 -110.24 -108.29
CA VAL A 67 0.02 -109.21 -108.43
C VAL A 67 -0.24 -108.49 -107.11
N GLU A 68 -0.31 -109.20 -105.98
CA GLU A 68 -0.43 -108.60 -104.65
C GLU A 68 0.77 -107.72 -104.32
N HIS A 69 2.00 -108.20 -104.53
CA HIS A 69 3.20 -107.40 -104.29
C HIS A 69 3.30 -106.17 -105.20
N MET A 70 3.04 -106.33 -106.51
CA MET A 70 3.03 -105.22 -107.47
C MET A 70 2.03 -104.14 -107.05
N ARG A 71 0.80 -104.55 -106.68
CA ARG A 71 -0.21 -103.66 -106.12
C ARG A 71 0.26 -102.98 -104.82
N THR A 72 0.92 -103.68 -103.90
CA THR A 72 1.44 -103.04 -102.67
C THR A 72 2.57 -102.05 -102.94
N VAL A 73 3.35 -102.22 -104.01
CA VAL A 73 4.36 -101.24 -104.44
C VAL A 73 3.69 -100.02 -105.05
N GLU A 74 2.74 -100.20 -105.97
CA GLU A 74 1.91 -99.13 -106.54
C GLU A 74 1.22 -98.32 -105.42
N GLU A 75 0.56 -99.00 -104.48
CA GLU A 75 -0.07 -98.38 -103.30
C GLU A 75 0.91 -97.70 -102.34
N LEU A 76 2.22 -97.97 -102.39
CA LEU A 76 3.24 -97.28 -101.58
C LEU A 76 3.88 -96.11 -102.33
N ASP A 77 4.12 -96.26 -103.64
CA ASP A 77 4.62 -95.17 -104.49
C ASP A 77 3.60 -94.04 -104.64
N GLU A 78 2.30 -94.34 -104.72
CA GLU A 78 1.24 -93.31 -104.65
C GLU A 78 1.33 -92.53 -103.34
N LYS A 79 1.35 -93.22 -102.19
CA LYS A 79 1.45 -92.61 -100.85
C LYS A 79 2.74 -91.80 -100.66
N LEU A 80 3.86 -92.25 -101.25
CA LEU A 80 5.13 -91.52 -101.22
C LEU A 80 5.07 -90.25 -102.08
N ASN A 81 4.48 -90.31 -103.27
CA ASN A 81 4.30 -89.15 -104.14
C ASN A 81 3.36 -88.11 -103.52
N ASP A 82 2.27 -88.54 -102.89
CA ASP A 82 1.36 -87.68 -102.13
C ASP A 82 2.11 -86.98 -100.98
N ALA A 83 2.83 -87.73 -100.14
CA ALA A 83 3.61 -87.16 -99.03
C ALA A 83 4.70 -86.17 -99.51
N VAL A 84 5.34 -86.43 -100.66
CA VAL A 84 6.31 -85.52 -101.29
C VAL A 84 5.61 -84.26 -101.85
N TYR A 85 4.40 -84.40 -102.40
CA TYR A 85 3.59 -83.27 -102.87
C TYR A 85 3.12 -82.39 -101.71
N GLU A 86 2.58 -82.99 -100.63
CA GLU A 86 2.20 -82.28 -99.41
C GLU A 86 3.40 -81.55 -98.79
N LYS A 87 4.55 -82.22 -98.66
CA LYS A 87 5.78 -81.59 -98.16
C LYS A 87 6.19 -80.36 -98.99
N ARG A 88 6.16 -80.46 -100.33
CA ARG A 88 6.45 -79.33 -101.23
C ARG A 88 5.43 -78.20 -101.08
N GLN A 89 4.14 -78.53 -100.94
CA GLN A 89 3.07 -77.55 -100.75
C GLN A 89 3.19 -76.82 -99.39
N LEU A 90 3.53 -77.54 -98.32
CA LEU A 90 3.77 -76.99 -96.99
C LEU A 90 5.04 -76.11 -96.95
N GLN A 91 6.13 -76.55 -97.59
CA GLN A 91 7.35 -75.75 -97.69
C GLN A 91 7.10 -74.43 -98.44
N ALA A 92 6.44 -74.47 -99.60
CA ALA A 92 6.11 -73.27 -100.37
C ALA A 92 5.17 -72.31 -99.60
N ARG A 93 4.22 -72.84 -98.80
CA ARG A 93 3.39 -72.03 -97.89
C ARG A 93 4.24 -71.34 -96.81
N LEU A 94 5.15 -72.07 -96.18
CA LEU A 94 6.00 -71.55 -95.09
C LEU A 94 6.98 -70.48 -95.59
N GLU A 95 7.64 -70.70 -96.73
CA GLU A 95 8.55 -69.75 -97.36
C GLU A 95 7.81 -68.46 -97.77
N SER A 96 6.61 -68.59 -98.34
CA SER A 96 5.73 -67.45 -98.65
C SER A 96 5.34 -66.68 -97.39
N GLN A 97 4.91 -67.38 -96.33
CA GLN A 97 4.50 -66.77 -95.06
C GLN A 97 5.67 -66.04 -94.36
N LEU A 98 6.87 -66.63 -94.34
CA LEU A 98 8.09 -66.01 -93.83
C LEU A 98 8.44 -64.73 -94.61
N LYS A 99 8.37 -64.77 -95.95
CA LYS A 99 8.64 -63.59 -96.79
C LYS A 99 7.64 -62.47 -96.53
N ILE A 100 6.34 -62.79 -96.45
CA ILE A 100 5.28 -61.82 -96.11
C ILE A 100 5.56 -61.19 -94.75
N GLN A 101 5.90 -61.98 -93.72
CA GLN A 101 6.23 -61.46 -92.38
C GLN A 101 7.47 -60.56 -92.38
N GLN A 102 8.52 -60.89 -93.13
CA GLN A 102 9.72 -60.06 -93.24
C GLN A 102 9.45 -58.72 -93.95
N ASP A 103 8.71 -58.73 -95.06
CA ASP A 103 8.37 -57.51 -95.79
C ASP A 103 7.39 -56.62 -94.99
N ASP A 104 6.44 -57.21 -94.26
CA ASP A 104 5.58 -56.47 -93.33
C ASP A 104 6.33 -55.90 -92.13
N ALA A 105 7.30 -56.63 -91.56
CA ALA A 105 8.14 -56.12 -90.49
C ALA A 105 8.95 -54.90 -90.96
N ARG A 106 9.59 -54.99 -92.14
CA ARG A 106 10.30 -53.87 -92.78
C ARG A 106 9.39 -52.66 -93.00
N ARG A 107 8.21 -52.87 -93.57
CA ARG A 107 7.18 -51.81 -93.77
C ARG A 107 6.75 -51.16 -92.46
N ARG A 108 6.63 -51.92 -91.36
CA ARG A 108 6.33 -51.37 -90.03
C ARG A 108 7.49 -50.52 -89.50
N THR A 109 8.73 -51.00 -89.57
CA THR A 109 9.90 -50.22 -89.15
C THR A 109 10.08 -48.94 -89.97
N GLU A 110 9.83 -48.99 -91.28
CA GLU A 110 9.87 -47.80 -92.14
C GLU A 110 8.80 -46.76 -91.80
N ARG A 111 7.57 -47.20 -91.46
CA ARG A 111 6.49 -46.30 -91.04
C ARG A 111 6.85 -45.63 -89.71
N ILE A 112 7.25 -46.43 -88.72
CA ILE A 112 7.68 -45.94 -87.41
C ILE A 112 8.84 -44.94 -87.55
N GLN A 113 9.83 -45.20 -88.40
CA GLN A 113 10.92 -44.24 -88.64
C GLN A 113 10.41 -42.93 -89.28
N LYS A 114 9.55 -43.00 -90.29
CA LYS A 114 8.98 -41.80 -90.96
C LYS A 114 8.08 -41.00 -90.01
N GLU A 115 7.38 -41.66 -89.11
CA GLU A 115 6.57 -41.05 -88.04
C GLU A 115 7.48 -40.36 -86.99
N LEU A 116 8.50 -41.05 -86.49
CA LEU A 116 9.50 -40.50 -85.56
C LEU A 116 10.25 -39.30 -86.17
N ASP A 117 10.73 -39.40 -87.40
CA ASP A 117 11.38 -38.30 -88.13
C ASP A 117 10.47 -37.07 -88.25
N THR A 118 9.15 -37.28 -88.35
CA THR A 118 8.15 -36.20 -88.44
C THR A 118 7.89 -35.58 -87.07
N ILE A 119 7.80 -36.40 -86.02
CA ILE A 119 7.65 -35.96 -84.62
C ILE A 119 8.88 -35.15 -84.19
N LEU A 120 10.10 -35.63 -84.45
CA LEU A 120 11.34 -34.93 -84.12
C LEU A 120 11.46 -33.57 -84.81
N LYS A 121 11.11 -33.50 -86.11
CA LYS A 121 11.06 -32.21 -86.84
C LYS A 121 10.03 -31.26 -86.23
N ARG A 122 8.88 -31.76 -85.78
CA ARG A 122 7.86 -30.93 -85.12
C ARG A 122 8.27 -30.48 -83.72
N GLN A 123 8.88 -31.35 -82.93
CA GLN A 123 9.42 -31.02 -81.61
C GLN A 123 10.47 -29.90 -81.73
N HIS A 124 11.43 -30.04 -82.64
CA HIS A 124 12.49 -29.05 -82.83
C HIS A 124 11.98 -27.67 -83.31
N GLN A 125 10.88 -27.64 -84.07
CA GLN A 125 10.17 -26.38 -84.36
C GLN A 125 9.54 -25.77 -83.10
N LEU A 126 8.88 -26.59 -82.28
CA LEU A 126 8.21 -26.12 -81.06
C LEU A 126 9.21 -25.57 -80.03
N GLU A 127 10.34 -26.25 -79.83
CA GLU A 127 11.46 -25.81 -78.99
C GLU A 127 11.94 -24.41 -79.42
N LYS A 128 12.28 -24.22 -80.70
CA LYS A 128 12.68 -22.92 -81.25
C LYS A 128 11.61 -21.83 -81.10
N THR A 129 10.33 -22.16 -81.26
CA THR A 129 9.26 -21.17 -81.01
C THR A 129 9.12 -20.82 -79.52
N ASN A 130 9.39 -21.76 -78.62
CA ASN A 130 9.35 -21.55 -77.18
C ASN A 130 10.51 -20.65 -76.70
N GLU A 131 11.73 -20.85 -77.22
CA GLU A 131 12.88 -19.97 -76.96
C GLU A 131 12.55 -18.50 -77.31
N ILE A 132 12.09 -18.26 -78.55
CA ILE A 132 11.71 -16.91 -79.03
C ILE A 132 10.57 -16.29 -78.19
N LEU A 133 9.63 -17.10 -77.70
CA LEU A 133 8.55 -16.63 -76.81
C LEU A 133 9.06 -16.28 -75.41
N GLN A 134 10.04 -17.03 -74.88
CA GLN A 134 10.67 -16.74 -73.59
C GLN A 134 11.52 -15.48 -73.62
N GLU A 135 12.26 -15.24 -74.71
CA GLU A 135 12.99 -13.99 -74.94
C GLU A 135 12.04 -12.78 -74.97
N ARG A 136 11.00 -12.82 -75.83
CA ARG A 136 9.97 -11.77 -75.90
C ARG A 136 9.29 -11.51 -74.55
N ALA A 137 8.99 -12.57 -73.80
CA ALA A 137 8.42 -12.44 -72.45
C ALA A 137 9.44 -11.88 -71.43
N ALA A 138 10.74 -12.07 -71.64
CA ALA A 138 11.78 -11.46 -70.81
C ALA A 138 11.94 -9.96 -71.11
N ASP A 139 11.79 -9.54 -72.37
CA ASP A 139 11.85 -8.13 -72.76
C ASP A 139 10.63 -7.34 -72.29
N ILE A 140 9.42 -7.87 -72.44
CA ILE A 140 8.20 -7.28 -71.86
C ILE A 140 8.36 -7.09 -70.33
N ARG A 141 9.00 -8.03 -69.62
CA ARG A 141 9.33 -7.90 -68.18
C ARG A 141 10.44 -6.88 -67.86
N LYS A 142 11.23 -6.43 -68.83
CA LYS A 142 12.17 -5.29 -68.70
C LYS A 142 11.43 -3.98 -68.94
N ASP A 143 10.63 -3.91 -70.01
CA ASP A 143 9.94 -2.69 -70.44
C ASP A 143 8.88 -2.25 -69.42
N LEU A 144 8.19 -3.20 -68.78
CA LEU A 144 7.26 -2.95 -67.67
C LEU A 144 7.94 -2.50 -66.35
N LYS A 145 9.26 -2.28 -66.33
CA LYS A 145 9.92 -1.62 -65.19
C LYS A 145 9.81 -0.11 -65.34
N ASN A 146 9.52 0.56 -64.22
CA ASN A 146 9.30 2.00 -64.11
C ASN A 146 8.15 2.47 -65.01
N LEU A 147 6.93 2.39 -64.46
CA LEU A 147 5.64 2.73 -65.07
C LEU A 147 5.04 4.03 -64.50
N GLU A 148 5.85 4.84 -63.80
CA GLU A 148 5.37 6.10 -63.23
C GLU A 148 5.22 7.18 -64.30
N LEU A 149 3.98 7.47 -64.67
CA LEU A 149 3.61 8.59 -65.54
C LEU A 149 3.46 9.89 -64.73
N THR A 150 3.85 11.01 -65.34
CA THR A 150 3.41 12.36 -64.91
C THR A 150 2.02 12.67 -65.48
N GLU A 151 1.36 13.70 -64.94
CA GLU A 151 -0.02 14.01 -65.34
C GLU A 151 -0.15 14.34 -66.82
N ASN A 152 0.81 15.12 -67.37
CA ASN A 152 0.86 15.48 -68.78
C ASN A 152 1.02 14.24 -69.67
N GLN A 153 1.95 13.35 -69.34
CA GLN A 153 2.19 12.10 -70.08
C GLN A 153 0.97 11.16 -70.06
N TYR A 154 0.27 11.06 -68.93
CA TYR A 154 -0.99 10.32 -68.85
C TYR A 154 -2.05 10.93 -69.79
N HIS A 155 -2.19 12.25 -69.83
CA HIS A 155 -3.15 12.92 -70.72
C HIS A 155 -2.77 12.76 -72.20
N GLU A 156 -1.49 12.84 -72.56
CA GLU A 156 -0.99 12.62 -73.93
C GLU A 156 -1.18 11.17 -74.39
N LEU A 157 -0.91 10.18 -73.53
CA LEU A 157 -1.06 8.76 -73.87
C LEU A 157 -2.53 8.32 -73.92
N LYS A 158 -3.40 8.88 -73.07
CA LYS A 158 -4.84 8.57 -73.04
C LYS A 158 -5.65 9.14 -74.22
N LEU A 159 -5.03 9.97 -75.06
CA LEU A 159 -5.62 10.47 -76.31
C LEU A 159 -5.41 9.52 -77.51
N LYS A 160 -4.64 8.44 -77.35
CA LYS A 160 -4.42 7.41 -78.38
C LYS A 160 -5.38 6.22 -78.18
N GLU A 161 -5.68 5.48 -79.24
CA GLU A 161 -6.52 4.28 -79.17
C GLU A 161 -5.74 3.09 -78.59
N GLU A 162 -6.41 2.16 -77.88
CA GLU A 162 -5.73 1.11 -77.09
C GLU A 162 -4.84 0.17 -77.93
N ASP A 163 -5.12 0.01 -79.24
CA ASP A 163 -4.31 -0.78 -80.18
C ASP A 163 -3.00 -0.09 -80.62
N ASP A 164 -2.91 1.25 -80.52
CA ASP A 164 -1.73 2.06 -80.86
C ASP A 164 -0.76 2.25 -79.68
N LEU A 165 -1.13 1.79 -78.48
CA LEU A 165 -0.27 1.88 -77.30
C LEU A 165 0.73 0.73 -77.19
N ALA A 166 1.97 1.06 -76.83
CA ALA A 166 2.90 0.07 -76.31
C ALA A 166 2.34 -0.53 -75.00
N ILE A 167 2.57 -1.83 -74.77
CA ILE A 167 2.12 -2.55 -73.56
C ILE A 167 2.56 -1.81 -72.27
N LYS A 168 3.75 -1.19 -72.30
CA LYS A 168 4.26 -0.33 -71.21
C LYS A 168 3.33 0.86 -70.94
N ASP A 169 2.96 1.60 -71.97
CA ASP A 169 2.15 2.81 -71.86
C ASP A 169 0.73 2.48 -71.41
N TYR A 170 0.15 1.41 -71.95
CA TYR A 170 -1.16 0.89 -71.53
C TYR A 170 -1.19 0.58 -70.03
N VAL A 171 -0.24 -0.23 -69.55
CA VAL A 171 -0.16 -0.59 -68.12
C VAL A 171 0.18 0.63 -67.27
N GLY A 172 0.98 1.56 -67.78
CA GLY A 172 1.27 2.85 -67.17
C GLY A 172 0.01 3.70 -66.93
N ILE A 173 -0.88 3.80 -67.92
CA ILE A 173 -2.18 4.48 -67.78
C ILE A 173 -3.01 3.83 -66.68
N LYS A 174 -3.26 2.51 -66.74
CA LYS A 174 -4.13 1.85 -65.75
C LYS A 174 -3.54 1.92 -64.33
N LEU A 175 -2.22 1.83 -64.20
CA LEU A 175 -1.51 2.01 -62.92
C LEU A 175 -1.62 3.46 -62.41
N TYR A 176 -1.47 4.46 -63.28
CA TYR A 176 -1.65 5.86 -62.92
C TYR A 176 -3.09 6.17 -62.47
N GLU A 177 -4.10 5.65 -63.20
CA GLU A 177 -5.52 5.77 -62.83
C GLU A 177 -5.83 5.16 -61.47
N ALA A 178 -5.25 3.99 -61.16
CA ALA A 178 -5.40 3.34 -59.87
C ALA A 178 -4.66 4.07 -58.72
N VAL A 179 -3.46 4.61 -58.98
CA VAL A 179 -2.58 5.18 -57.94
C VAL A 179 -2.85 6.66 -57.66
N ARG A 180 -3.32 7.45 -58.63
CA ARG A 180 -3.55 8.90 -58.46
C ARG A 180 -4.58 9.23 -57.36
N PRO A 181 -5.74 8.55 -57.25
CA PRO A 181 -6.69 8.82 -56.16
C PRO A 181 -6.05 8.66 -54.77
N TRP A 182 -5.32 7.57 -54.54
CA TRP A 182 -4.61 7.33 -53.28
C TRP A 182 -3.47 8.34 -53.04
N LYS A 183 -2.74 8.77 -54.09
CA LYS A 183 -1.74 9.85 -53.96
C LYS A 183 -2.40 11.18 -53.53
N ILE A 184 -3.59 11.51 -54.06
CA ILE A 184 -4.36 12.71 -53.69
C ILE A 184 -4.91 12.60 -52.26
N GLU A 185 -5.56 11.48 -51.91
CA GLU A 185 -6.11 11.25 -50.56
C GLU A 185 -5.02 11.30 -49.50
N ASN A 186 -3.89 10.63 -49.71
CA ASN A 186 -2.72 10.67 -48.82
C ASN A 186 -2.17 12.11 -48.68
N GLY A 187 -2.22 12.91 -49.75
CA GLY A 187 -1.94 14.35 -49.70
C GLY A 187 -2.90 15.12 -48.78
N GLY A 188 -4.21 14.93 -48.96
CA GLY A 188 -5.25 15.57 -48.14
C GLY A 188 -5.26 15.11 -46.67
N LEU A 189 -4.97 13.85 -46.41
CA LEU A 189 -4.77 13.32 -45.06
C LEU A 189 -3.52 13.93 -44.41
N LYS A 190 -2.41 14.09 -45.15
CA LYS A 190 -1.19 14.75 -44.64
C LYS A 190 -1.40 16.24 -44.34
N THR A 191 -2.14 16.98 -45.14
CA THR A 191 -2.45 18.39 -44.82
C THR A 191 -3.39 18.50 -43.62
N ARG A 192 -4.42 17.64 -43.54
CA ARG A 192 -5.33 17.57 -42.38
C ARG A 192 -4.64 17.15 -41.08
N CYS A 193 -3.67 16.22 -41.13
CA CYS A 193 -2.89 15.86 -39.94
C CYS A 193 -2.01 17.02 -39.46
N LYS A 194 -1.48 17.84 -40.38
CA LYS A 194 -0.73 19.05 -40.01
C LYS A 194 -1.64 20.08 -39.33
N SER A 195 -2.76 20.45 -39.96
CA SER A 195 -3.67 21.45 -39.38
C SER A 195 -4.18 21.02 -37.99
N LEU A 196 -4.58 19.75 -37.82
CA LEU A 196 -4.99 19.23 -36.51
C LEU A 196 -3.85 19.22 -35.47
N SER A 197 -2.59 19.08 -35.88
CA SER A 197 -1.43 19.20 -35.00
C SER A 197 -1.17 20.65 -34.60
N ASP A 198 -1.32 21.59 -35.54
CA ASP A 198 -1.17 23.03 -35.30
C ASP A 198 -2.31 23.54 -34.38
N ASP A 199 -3.55 23.13 -34.65
CA ASP A 199 -4.73 23.39 -33.80
C ASP A 199 -4.53 22.83 -32.38
N LEU A 200 -4.06 21.59 -32.25
CA LEU A 200 -3.74 20.98 -30.94
C LEU A 200 -2.65 21.77 -30.21
N HIS A 201 -1.63 22.28 -30.90
CA HIS A 201 -0.59 23.11 -30.31
C HIS A 201 -1.12 24.51 -29.91
N ASN A 202 -2.08 25.07 -30.67
CA ASN A 202 -2.78 26.31 -30.32
C ASN A 202 -3.65 26.12 -29.08
N CYS A 203 -4.43 25.04 -28.99
CA CYS A 203 -5.25 24.72 -27.82
C CYS A 203 -4.40 24.48 -26.57
N LYS A 204 -3.25 23.80 -26.68
CA LYS A 204 -2.29 23.63 -25.56
C LYS A 204 -1.77 24.98 -25.05
N ARG A 205 -1.28 25.85 -25.94
CA ARG A 205 -0.80 27.19 -25.57
C ARG A 205 -1.88 28.13 -25.04
N ALA A 206 -3.15 27.89 -25.37
CA ALA A 206 -4.27 28.60 -24.75
C ALA A 206 -4.56 28.07 -23.34
N LEU A 207 -4.53 26.75 -23.16
CA LEU A 207 -4.73 26.10 -21.86
C LEU A 207 -3.63 26.44 -20.86
N GLU A 208 -2.36 26.46 -21.30
CA GLU A 208 -1.20 26.90 -20.51
C GLU A 208 -1.41 28.32 -19.96
N LYS A 209 -1.82 29.28 -20.81
CA LYS A 209 -2.14 30.66 -20.37
C LYS A 209 -3.28 30.73 -19.35
N TYR A 210 -4.35 29.97 -19.55
CA TYR A 210 -5.46 29.94 -18.59
C TYR A 210 -5.06 29.28 -17.26
N GLN A 211 -4.04 28.43 -17.23
CA GLN A 211 -3.44 27.93 -15.99
C GLN A 211 -2.62 29.04 -15.30
N ASP A 212 -1.74 29.75 -16.02
CA ASP A 212 -0.98 30.89 -15.49
C ASP A 212 -1.91 31.99 -14.89
N GLU A 213 -3.00 32.31 -15.60
CA GLU A 213 -4.02 33.27 -15.16
C GLU A 213 -4.75 32.79 -13.89
N LEU A 214 -5.11 31.50 -13.82
CA LEU A 214 -5.77 30.89 -12.66
C LEU A 214 -4.85 30.83 -11.44
N GLU A 215 -3.57 30.50 -11.60
CA GLU A 215 -2.58 30.50 -10.53
C GLU A 215 -2.34 31.93 -10.00
N SER A 216 -2.22 32.91 -10.90
CA SER A 216 -2.11 34.33 -10.54
C SER A 216 -3.32 34.82 -9.74
N LEU A 217 -4.55 34.51 -10.18
CA LEU A 217 -5.79 34.83 -9.46
C LEU A 217 -5.85 34.12 -8.10
N THR A 218 -5.40 32.86 -8.02
CA THR A 218 -5.36 32.09 -6.78
C THR A 218 -4.39 32.70 -5.76
N CYS A 219 -3.24 33.21 -6.20
CA CYS A 219 -2.30 33.94 -5.35
C CYS A 219 -2.90 35.27 -4.87
N GLN A 220 -3.48 36.07 -5.79
CA GLN A 220 -4.15 37.33 -5.45
C GLN A 220 -5.31 37.14 -4.45
N HIS A 221 -6.07 36.04 -4.56
CA HIS A 221 -7.14 35.71 -3.62
C HIS A 221 -6.61 35.44 -2.21
N LYS A 222 -5.57 34.60 -2.06
CA LYS A 222 -4.92 34.32 -0.77
C LYS A 222 -4.33 35.59 -0.13
N ASP A 223 -3.81 36.48 -0.96
CA ASP A 223 -3.30 37.79 -0.56
C ASP A 223 -4.40 38.70 0.00
N LEU A 224 -5.57 38.73 -0.65
CA LEU A 224 -6.75 39.47 -0.22
C LEU A 224 -7.37 38.87 1.04
N GLU A 225 -7.46 37.55 1.14
CA GLU A 225 -7.90 36.85 2.35
C GLU A 225 -6.98 37.17 3.53
N SER A 226 -5.66 37.11 3.33
CA SER A 226 -4.65 37.47 4.34
C SER A 226 -4.68 38.95 4.73
N LYS A 227 -5.19 39.85 3.87
CA LYS A 227 -5.46 41.26 4.19
C LYS A 227 -6.76 41.41 4.99
N TYR A 228 -7.82 40.69 4.59
CA TYR A 228 -9.12 40.67 5.26
C TYR A 228 -9.03 40.12 6.70
N GLN A 229 -8.34 39.00 6.91
CA GLN A 229 -8.14 38.41 8.24
C GLN A 229 -7.44 39.39 9.20
N ARG A 230 -6.37 40.05 8.75
CA ARG A 230 -5.68 41.11 9.53
C ARG A 230 -6.60 42.29 9.84
N LEU A 231 -7.34 42.78 8.84
CA LEU A 231 -8.28 43.88 9.04
C LEU A 231 -9.38 43.52 10.04
N SER A 232 -9.89 42.28 9.99
CA SER A 232 -10.90 41.75 10.91
C SER A 232 -10.40 41.73 12.37
N LEU A 233 -9.14 41.31 12.59
CA LEU A 233 -8.50 41.38 13.91
C LEU A 233 -8.38 42.83 14.41
N THR A 234 -7.81 43.74 13.61
CA THR A 234 -7.67 45.15 14.02
C THR A 234 -9.03 45.83 14.26
N TYR A 235 -10.08 45.45 13.54
CA TYR A 235 -11.44 45.92 13.79
C TYR A 235 -11.99 45.41 15.14
N ALA A 236 -11.71 44.15 15.50
CA ALA A 236 -12.11 43.59 16.79
C ALA A 236 -11.35 44.25 17.95
N GLU A 237 -10.06 44.54 17.79
CA GLU A 237 -9.22 45.28 18.74
C GLU A 237 -9.76 46.69 18.98
N CYS A 238 -9.91 47.51 17.92
CA CYS A 238 -10.49 48.85 18.01
C CYS A 238 -11.90 48.85 18.62
N LYS A 239 -12.72 47.83 18.32
CA LYS A 239 -14.06 47.69 18.90
C LYS A 239 -14.00 47.42 20.41
N ALA A 240 -13.05 46.61 20.88
CA ALA A 240 -12.84 46.35 22.30
C ALA A 240 -12.33 47.60 23.04
N GLU A 241 -11.41 48.37 22.42
CA GLU A 241 -10.95 49.65 22.97
C GLU A 241 -12.10 50.67 23.12
N VAL A 242 -12.95 50.79 22.10
CA VAL A 242 -14.14 51.67 22.14
C VAL A 242 -15.12 51.22 23.23
N GLN A 243 -15.39 49.92 23.37
CA GLN A 243 -16.23 49.39 24.45
C GLN A 243 -15.64 49.66 25.84
N HIS A 244 -14.33 49.52 26.01
CA HIS A 244 -13.63 49.86 27.25
C HIS A 244 -13.64 51.38 27.54
N GLY A 245 -13.63 52.21 26.49
CA GLY A 245 -13.86 53.66 26.58
C GLY A 245 -15.26 54.01 27.08
N HIS A 246 -16.30 53.42 26.49
CA HIS A 246 -17.68 53.61 26.95
C HIS A 246 -17.87 53.21 28.42
N TYR A 247 -17.35 52.04 28.83
CA TYR A 247 -17.42 51.61 30.23
C TYR A 247 -16.78 52.60 31.23
N LYS A 248 -15.69 53.28 30.84
CA LYS A 248 -15.07 54.34 31.66
C LYS A 248 -15.95 55.57 31.77
N ILE A 249 -16.64 55.96 30.69
CA ILE A 249 -17.54 57.11 30.66
C ILE A 249 -18.79 56.82 31.50
N GLU A 250 -19.44 55.67 31.30
CA GLU A 250 -20.68 55.27 31.99
C GLU A 250 -20.53 55.13 33.52
N ASN A 251 -19.32 54.88 34.01
CA ASN A 251 -19.04 54.78 35.45
C ASN A 251 -18.28 56.00 36.01
N PHE A 252 -17.95 57.00 35.19
CA PHE A 252 -17.23 58.19 35.63
C PHE A 252 -18.02 58.95 36.71
N ASP A 253 -19.30 59.21 36.48
CA ASP A 253 -20.13 59.98 37.41
C ASP A 253 -20.31 59.27 38.76
N LYS A 254 -20.44 57.94 38.78
CA LYS A 254 -20.50 57.15 40.03
C LYS A 254 -19.20 57.22 40.83
N ILE A 255 -18.06 56.99 40.18
CA ILE A 255 -16.73 57.07 40.82
C ILE A 255 -16.46 58.50 41.30
N LYS A 256 -16.98 59.50 40.58
CA LYS A 256 -16.99 60.89 41.01
C LYS A 256 -17.89 61.10 42.25
N GLU A 257 -19.11 60.60 42.27
CA GLU A 257 -20.04 60.71 43.40
C GLU A 257 -19.48 60.03 44.66
N GLU A 258 -18.92 58.82 44.55
CA GLU A 258 -18.21 58.11 45.62
C GLU A 258 -17.02 58.94 46.16
N ARG A 259 -16.20 59.50 45.27
CA ARG A 259 -15.06 60.35 45.66
C ARG A 259 -15.51 61.67 46.30
N ASP A 260 -16.53 62.31 45.74
CA ASP A 260 -17.17 63.52 46.28
C ASP A 260 -17.93 63.23 47.60
N GLU A 261 -18.23 61.96 47.92
CA GLU A 261 -18.75 61.50 49.22
C GLU A 261 -17.64 61.30 50.25
N PHE A 262 -16.59 60.56 49.92
CA PHE A 262 -15.45 60.39 50.82
C PHE A 262 -14.77 61.72 51.16
N ASP A 263 -14.69 62.68 50.21
CA ASP A 263 -14.21 64.03 50.51
C ASP A 263 -15.14 64.78 51.50
N ARG A 264 -16.47 64.61 51.40
CA ARG A 264 -17.42 65.17 52.38
C ARG A 264 -17.18 64.58 53.77
N GLU A 265 -17.22 63.25 53.89
CA GLU A 265 -16.99 62.52 55.15
C GLU A 265 -15.64 62.92 55.80
N LEU A 266 -14.58 63.00 54.99
CA LEU A 266 -13.25 63.38 55.43
C LEU A 266 -13.19 64.84 55.92
N THR A 267 -13.96 65.77 55.35
CA THR A 267 -14.07 67.13 55.92
C THR A 267 -14.85 67.17 57.22
N ASP A 268 -15.92 66.38 57.37
CA ASP A 268 -16.72 66.34 58.60
C ASP A 268 -15.98 65.65 59.75
N LEU A 269 -15.27 64.55 59.48
CA LEU A 269 -14.41 63.90 60.46
C LEU A 269 -13.28 64.83 60.94
N LYS A 270 -12.72 65.67 60.05
CA LYS A 270 -11.75 66.72 60.43
C LYS A 270 -12.39 67.80 61.33
N LYS A 271 -13.63 68.22 61.07
CA LYS A 271 -14.36 69.17 61.95
C LYS A 271 -14.61 68.57 63.33
N GLN A 272 -15.06 67.31 63.38
CA GLN A 272 -15.30 66.58 64.63
C GLN A 272 -14.01 66.42 65.43
N PHE A 273 -12.90 66.03 64.78
CA PHE A 273 -11.59 65.94 65.41
C PHE A 273 -11.14 67.28 66.00
N ALA A 274 -11.22 68.38 65.22
CA ALA A 274 -10.82 69.70 65.70
C ALA A 274 -11.67 70.19 66.89
N TYR A 275 -12.97 69.87 66.93
CA TYR A 275 -13.83 70.15 68.08
C TYR A 275 -13.46 69.30 69.31
N LEU A 276 -13.17 68.01 69.11
CA LEU A 276 -12.76 67.12 70.19
C LEU A 276 -11.39 67.51 70.78
N ASP A 277 -10.44 67.90 69.94
CA ASP A 277 -9.12 68.37 70.36
C ASP A 277 -9.22 69.68 71.17
N ALA A 278 -10.02 70.65 70.71
CA ALA A 278 -10.27 71.89 71.44
C ALA A 278 -10.96 71.68 72.80
N THR A 279 -11.94 70.76 72.88
CA THR A 279 -12.61 70.42 74.16
C THR A 279 -11.69 69.64 75.09
N HIS A 280 -10.83 68.75 74.56
CA HIS A 280 -9.79 68.07 75.33
C HIS A 280 -8.73 69.05 75.88
N GLU A 281 -8.33 70.05 75.10
CA GLU A 281 -7.40 71.10 75.54
C GLU A 281 -8.02 71.96 76.66
N MET A 282 -9.32 72.28 76.57
CA MET A 282 -10.07 72.99 77.62
C MET A 282 -10.12 72.18 78.93
N ILE A 283 -10.55 70.92 78.87
CA ILE A 283 -10.64 70.02 80.03
C ILE A 283 -9.24 69.77 80.64
N THR A 284 -8.19 69.73 79.81
CA THR A 284 -6.80 69.64 80.27
C THR A 284 -6.41 70.86 81.11
N LYS A 285 -6.73 72.08 80.64
CA LYS A 285 -6.48 73.33 81.37
C LYS A 285 -7.27 73.39 82.69
N GLU A 286 -8.53 72.95 82.70
CA GLU A 286 -9.34 72.86 83.92
C GLU A 286 -8.73 71.88 84.93
N ARG A 287 -8.32 70.68 84.48
CA ARG A 287 -7.64 69.69 85.31
C ARG A 287 -6.34 70.23 85.92
N ASP A 288 -5.56 70.99 85.16
CA ASP A 288 -4.30 71.56 85.65
C ASP A 288 -4.51 72.72 86.63
N ASN A 289 -5.53 73.56 86.40
CA ASN A 289 -5.95 74.58 87.38
C ASN A 289 -6.41 73.95 88.71
N LEU A 290 -7.26 72.91 88.66
CA LEU A 290 -7.72 72.17 89.84
C LEU A 290 -6.56 71.45 90.54
N SER A 291 -5.60 70.90 89.79
CA SER A 291 -4.38 70.30 90.35
C SER A 291 -3.54 71.33 91.12
N ALA A 292 -3.35 72.53 90.55
CA ALA A 292 -2.64 73.64 91.20
C ALA A 292 -3.38 74.14 92.46
N GLU A 293 -4.71 74.23 92.42
CA GLU A 293 -5.51 74.58 93.62
C GLU A 293 -5.38 73.51 94.71
N VAL A 294 -5.44 72.22 94.37
CA VAL A 294 -5.23 71.10 95.32
C VAL A 294 -3.83 71.16 95.95
N VAL A 295 -2.79 71.55 95.21
CA VAL A 295 -1.44 71.78 95.77
C VAL A 295 -1.43 72.99 96.72
N SER A 296 -2.07 74.10 96.35
CA SER A 296 -2.20 75.29 97.21
C SER A 296 -2.96 75.00 98.51
N LEU A 297 -4.06 74.24 98.43
CA LEU A 297 -4.83 73.80 99.60
C LEU A 297 -4.02 72.87 100.50
N LYS A 298 -3.26 71.90 99.94
CA LYS A 298 -2.34 71.05 100.71
C LYS A 298 -1.27 71.86 101.45
N GLN A 299 -0.72 72.90 100.82
CA GLN A 299 0.24 73.81 101.48
C GLN A 299 -0.41 74.59 102.63
N LYS A 300 -1.63 75.11 102.45
CA LYS A 300 -2.40 75.80 103.51
C LYS A 300 -2.69 74.87 104.69
N VAL A 301 -3.12 73.62 104.43
CA VAL A 301 -3.33 72.61 105.48
C VAL A 301 -2.05 72.34 106.26
N SER A 302 -0.91 72.12 105.58
CA SER A 302 0.37 71.88 106.25
C SER A 302 0.90 73.07 107.05
N LEU A 303 0.45 74.30 106.74
CA LEU A 303 0.73 75.48 107.58
C LEU A 303 -0.16 75.48 108.83
N LEU A 304 -1.46 75.28 108.67
CA LEU A 304 -2.42 75.20 109.78
C LEU A 304 -2.12 74.05 110.76
N GLU A 305 -1.56 72.94 110.28
CA GLU A 305 -1.04 71.86 111.13
C GLU A 305 0.12 72.33 112.01
N LYS A 306 1.05 73.13 111.48
CA LYS A 306 2.18 73.70 112.25
C LYS A 306 1.70 74.73 113.26
N ASP A 307 0.75 75.58 112.89
CA ASP A 307 0.15 76.56 113.79
C ASP A 307 -0.59 75.86 114.94
N LYS A 308 -1.39 74.83 114.62
CA LYS A 308 -2.04 73.95 115.61
C LYS A 308 -1.02 73.31 116.55
N ASP A 309 0.08 72.76 116.04
CA ASP A 309 1.12 72.14 116.86
C ASP A 309 1.87 73.16 117.73
N PHE A 310 2.09 74.39 117.23
CA PHE A 310 2.65 75.49 118.00
C PHE A 310 1.73 75.91 119.15
N PHE A 311 0.44 76.15 118.88
CA PHE A 311 -0.54 76.47 119.91
C PHE A 311 -0.74 75.32 120.90
N SER A 312 -0.68 74.05 120.45
CA SER A 312 -0.79 72.87 121.32
C SER A 312 0.39 72.80 122.31
N LYS A 313 1.61 73.10 121.85
CA LYS A 313 2.79 73.24 122.73
C LYS A 313 2.65 74.40 123.70
N GLN A 314 2.20 75.56 123.22
CA GLN A 314 1.98 76.74 124.06
C GLN A 314 0.93 76.48 125.16
N VAL A 315 -0.17 75.78 124.83
CA VAL A 315 -1.18 75.35 125.80
C VAL A 315 -0.59 74.38 126.82
N SER A 316 0.21 73.40 126.40
CA SER A 316 0.90 72.47 127.33
C SER A 316 1.89 73.22 128.25
N ASP A 317 2.69 74.14 127.74
CA ASP A 317 3.57 74.99 128.55
C ASP A 317 2.80 75.85 129.56
N LEU A 318 1.61 76.35 129.20
CA LEU A 318 0.75 77.10 130.09
C LEU A 318 0.08 76.19 131.14
N GLN A 319 -0.33 74.97 130.78
CA GLN A 319 -0.84 73.96 131.72
C GLN A 319 0.24 73.53 132.72
N ASN A 320 1.47 73.28 132.26
CA ASN A 320 2.61 72.95 133.14
C ASN A 320 2.94 74.11 134.09
N LYS A 321 2.85 75.37 133.62
CA LYS A 321 2.99 76.56 134.47
C LYS A 321 1.83 76.74 135.45
N LEU A 322 0.60 76.40 135.06
CA LEU A 322 -0.56 76.42 135.95
C LEU A 322 -0.36 75.42 137.09
N LEU A 323 -0.12 74.14 136.76
CA LEU A 323 0.15 73.05 137.72
C LEU A 323 1.29 73.42 138.70
N TYR A 324 2.41 73.95 138.20
CA TYR A 324 3.51 74.38 139.08
C TYR A 324 3.12 75.52 140.03
N ASN A 325 2.25 76.43 139.63
CA ASN A 325 1.74 77.48 140.51
C ASN A 325 0.68 76.94 141.49
N GLU A 326 -0.15 75.98 141.07
CA GLU A 326 -1.12 75.29 141.93
C GLU A 326 -0.40 74.49 143.04
N ASP A 327 0.59 73.67 142.69
CA ASP A 327 1.48 72.97 143.63
C ASP A 327 2.14 73.95 144.61
N LYS A 328 2.60 75.11 144.11
CA LYS A 328 3.24 76.13 144.93
C LYS A 328 2.26 76.85 145.87
N VAL A 329 1.01 77.04 145.44
CA VAL A 329 -0.08 77.54 146.31
C VAL A 329 -0.43 76.50 147.37
N ILE A 330 -0.48 75.20 147.03
CA ILE A 330 -0.70 74.11 147.99
C ILE A 330 0.43 74.09 149.04
N GLN A 331 1.70 74.13 148.62
CA GLN A 331 2.85 74.17 149.54
C GLN A 331 2.86 75.40 150.46
N LEU A 332 2.47 76.58 149.95
CA LEU A 332 2.32 77.79 150.76
C LEU A 332 1.11 77.68 151.72
N GLY A 333 0.04 77.02 151.30
CA GLY A 333 -1.11 76.67 152.15
C GLY A 333 -0.70 75.76 153.31
N GLU A 334 0.04 74.68 153.05
CA GLU A 334 0.58 73.82 154.12
C GLU A 334 1.48 74.58 155.09
N GLN A 335 2.34 75.48 154.59
CA GLN A 335 3.20 76.32 155.44
C GLN A 335 2.36 77.28 156.30
N LEU A 336 1.27 77.84 155.74
CA LEU A 336 0.33 78.68 156.48
C LEU A 336 -0.41 77.90 157.57
N GLU A 337 -0.89 76.69 157.30
CA GLU A 337 -1.56 75.87 158.32
C GLU A 337 -0.59 75.38 159.40
N ARG A 338 0.65 75.00 159.06
CA ARG A 338 1.71 74.72 160.05
C ARG A 338 1.99 75.95 160.94
N ALA A 339 2.04 77.14 160.35
CA ALA A 339 2.22 78.38 161.11
C ALA A 339 1.02 78.67 162.04
N LYS A 340 -0.22 78.52 161.55
CA LYS A 340 -1.45 78.64 162.36
C LYS A 340 -1.47 77.65 163.53
N ALA A 341 -1.17 76.38 163.28
CA ALA A 341 -1.12 75.36 164.32
C ALA A 341 -0.08 75.69 165.40
N SER A 342 1.11 76.18 165.02
CA SER A 342 2.13 76.63 165.99
C SER A 342 1.68 77.85 166.81
N ARG A 343 0.88 78.75 166.21
CA ARG A 343 0.27 79.90 166.87
C ARG A 343 -0.87 79.48 167.81
N GLU A 344 -1.65 78.47 167.45
CA GLU A 344 -2.71 77.90 168.29
C GLU A 344 -2.14 77.14 169.48
N GLU A 345 -1.09 76.34 169.30
CA GLU A 345 -0.32 75.77 170.43
C GLU A 345 0.18 76.85 171.42
N LEU A 346 0.65 78.00 170.91
CA LEU A 346 1.07 79.13 171.75
C LEU A 346 -0.11 79.80 172.47
N TYR A 347 -1.27 79.90 171.80
CA TYR A 347 -2.49 80.42 172.39
C TYR A 347 -3.05 79.51 173.48
N ASP A 348 -3.06 78.20 173.27
CA ASP A 348 -3.53 77.23 174.27
C ASP A 348 -2.62 77.20 175.51
N LYS A 349 -1.29 77.29 175.32
CA LYS A 349 -0.33 77.43 176.43
C LYS A 349 -0.55 78.73 177.23
N TYR A 350 -0.95 79.82 176.56
CA TYR A 350 -1.34 81.08 177.21
C TYR A 350 -2.68 80.98 177.95
N VAL A 351 -3.71 80.38 177.33
CA VAL A 351 -5.04 80.20 177.94
C VAL A 351 -4.98 79.25 179.15
N ALA A 352 -4.21 78.16 179.08
CA ALA A 352 -3.98 77.27 180.21
C ALA A 352 -3.30 77.99 181.38
N SER A 353 -2.31 78.84 181.09
CA SER A 353 -1.66 79.68 182.11
C SER A 353 -2.65 80.67 182.76
N ARG A 354 -3.52 81.30 181.95
CA ARG A 354 -4.56 82.20 182.44
C ARG A 354 -5.60 81.48 183.31
N GLY A 355 -6.06 80.29 182.92
CA GLY A 355 -7.00 79.49 183.70
C GLY A 355 -6.47 79.12 185.09
N LEU A 356 -5.17 78.81 185.20
CA LEU A 356 -4.51 78.61 186.49
C LEU A 356 -4.55 79.86 187.40
N HIS A 357 -4.39 81.05 186.82
CA HIS A 357 -4.49 82.31 187.56
C HIS A 357 -5.92 82.63 188.02
N GLU A 358 -6.93 82.39 187.19
CA GLU A 358 -8.33 82.66 187.54
C GLU A 358 -8.84 81.69 188.62
N ALA A 359 -8.51 80.40 188.53
CA ALA A 359 -8.81 79.42 189.58
C ALA A 359 -8.15 79.77 190.93
N ARG A 360 -6.88 80.22 190.90
CA ARG A 360 -6.15 80.69 192.09
C ARG A 360 -6.79 81.92 192.75
N ASN A 361 -7.39 82.81 191.95
CA ASN A 361 -8.06 84.00 192.46
C ASN A 361 -9.44 83.69 193.09
N MET A 362 -10.18 82.71 192.57
CA MET A 362 -11.42 82.26 193.23
C MET A 362 -11.15 81.66 194.63
N ALA A 363 -10.11 80.84 194.77
CA ALA A 363 -9.71 80.27 196.06
C ALA A 363 -9.28 81.34 197.09
N LEU A 364 -8.74 82.48 196.64
CA LEU A 364 -8.46 83.62 197.52
C LEU A 364 -9.75 84.35 197.95
N ALA A 365 -10.68 84.56 197.02
CA ALA A 365 -11.96 85.24 197.30
C ALA A 365 -12.85 84.47 198.29
N GLU A 366 -12.78 83.14 198.33
CA GLU A 366 -13.46 82.35 199.37
C GLU A 366 -12.76 82.43 200.73
N ARG A 367 -11.42 82.46 200.75
CA ARG A 367 -10.63 82.60 201.99
C ARG A 367 -10.89 83.93 202.70
N ASP A 368 -11.01 85.02 201.94
CA ASP A 368 -11.20 86.34 202.53
C ASP A 368 -12.64 86.57 203.03
N ARG A 369 -13.63 85.81 202.51
CA ARG A 369 -14.98 85.73 203.12
C ARG A 369 -14.96 85.04 204.49
N ALA A 370 -14.10 84.03 204.69
CA ALA A 370 -13.96 83.40 206.01
C ALA A 370 -13.37 84.39 207.04
N GLN A 371 -12.36 85.17 206.65
CA GLN A 371 -11.74 86.18 207.53
C GLN A 371 -12.67 87.37 207.86
N ALA A 372 -13.70 87.62 207.05
CA ALA A 372 -14.76 88.57 207.39
C ALA A 372 -15.63 88.08 208.57
N GLY A 373 -15.75 86.76 208.78
CA GLY A 373 -16.48 86.19 209.92
C GLY A 373 -15.72 86.26 211.26
N GLU A 374 -14.41 86.05 211.26
CA GLU A 374 -13.61 86.04 212.50
C GLU A 374 -13.49 87.43 213.15
N ARG A 375 -13.43 88.50 212.34
CA ARG A 375 -13.24 89.87 212.87
C ARG A 375 -14.50 90.42 213.55
N ASP A 376 -15.67 90.04 213.07
CA ASP A 376 -16.98 90.40 213.63
C ASP A 376 -17.28 89.69 214.98
N ALA A 377 -16.53 88.62 215.28
CA ALA A 377 -16.54 87.95 216.59
C ALA A 377 -15.60 88.64 217.59
N ASN A 378 -14.36 88.96 217.18
CA ASN A 378 -13.37 89.55 218.09
C ASN A 378 -13.74 90.98 218.52
N ALA A 379 -14.27 91.82 217.61
CA ALA A 379 -14.64 93.20 217.95
C ALA A 379 -15.77 93.31 219.00
N LYS A 380 -16.52 92.23 219.27
CA LYS A 380 -17.51 92.15 220.35
C LYS A 380 -16.94 91.69 221.69
N SER A 381 -15.71 91.17 221.72
CA SER A 381 -15.02 90.76 222.95
C SER A 381 -14.33 91.95 223.63
N ASP A 382 -13.73 92.85 222.85
CA ASP A 382 -13.07 94.06 223.36
C ASP A 382 -14.07 95.11 223.91
N GLN A 383 -15.38 94.85 223.82
CA GLN A 383 -16.44 95.64 224.43
C GLN A 383 -16.69 95.29 225.92
N ILE A 384 -15.85 94.44 226.54
CA ILE A 384 -16.11 93.84 227.87
C ILE A 384 -14.98 94.05 228.90
N LEU A 385 -13.75 94.46 228.52
CA LEU A 385 -12.59 94.53 229.45
C LEU A 385 -11.77 95.83 229.35
N GLN A 386 -12.38 96.95 229.78
CA GLN A 386 -11.73 98.14 230.34
C GLN A 386 -12.84 99.11 230.84
N GLU A 387 -13.21 99.27 232.12
CA GLU A 387 -12.84 98.65 233.43
C GLU A 387 -11.63 97.72 233.50
#